data_AF-A0A7V4UBY8-F1
#
_entry.id   AF-A0A7V4UBY8-F1
#
_cell.length_a   1.000
_cell.length_b   1.000
_cell.length_c   1.000
_cell.angle_alpha   90.00
_cell.angle_beta   90.00
_cell.angle_gamma   90.00
#
_symmetry.space_group_name_H-M   'P 1'
#
loop_
_entity.id
_entity.type
_entity.pdbx_description
1 polymer ?
#
loop_
_entity_poly.entity_id
_entity_poly.type
_entity_poly.pdbx_seq_one_letter_code
_entity_poly.pdbx_strand_id
1 'polypeptide(L)'
;MLRYAERWLGAGILARRVAFVLESLPARVRGDLLDDPCFHLALDNYQPGRGRSVWLRCPTPESNGSRSIVLKPRLAECDERFAHWVIAHELAHAFLRNRGSAEQPDPEHAADHLAAGWGFPRPH
;
A
#
# COMPACT_ATOMS: atom_id res chain seq x y z
N MET A 1 -12.43 0.43 8.03
CA MET A 1 -11.65 0.33 6.77
C MET A 1 -11.98 -0.90 5.93
N LEU A 2 -12.55 -1.98 6.51
CA LEU A 2 -12.84 -3.21 5.76
C LEU A 2 -13.61 -3.02 4.46
N ARG A 3 -14.77 -2.34 4.48
CA ARG A 3 -15.55 -2.08 3.26
C ARG A 3 -14.80 -1.30 2.19
N TYR A 4 -13.85 -0.45 2.58
CA TYR A 4 -12.99 0.26 1.63
C TYR A 4 -12.03 -0.70 0.95
N ALA A 5 -11.36 -1.57 1.72
CA ALA A 5 -10.44 -2.58 1.18
C ALA A 5 -11.18 -3.61 0.29
N GLU A 6 -12.36 -4.09 0.73
CA GLU A 6 -13.16 -5.07 -0.02
C GLU A 6 -13.65 -4.54 -1.37
N ARG A 7 -13.94 -3.24 -1.48
CA ARG A 7 -14.31 -2.59 -2.75
C ARG A 7 -13.25 -2.82 -3.83
N TRP A 8 -11.99 -2.91 -3.43
CA TRP A 8 -10.86 -2.94 -4.34
C TRP A 8 -10.22 -4.32 -4.47
N LEU A 9 -10.16 -5.08 -3.37
CA LEU A 9 -9.46 -6.36 -3.28
C LEU A 9 -10.42 -7.55 -3.26
N GLY A 10 -11.73 -7.31 -3.25
CA GLY A 10 -12.74 -8.33 -2.98
C GLY A 10 -12.80 -8.72 -1.50
N ALA A 11 -13.85 -9.44 -1.12
CA ALA A 11 -13.97 -9.98 0.23
C ALA A 11 -12.96 -11.11 0.46
N GLY A 12 -12.20 -11.05 1.57
CA GLY A 12 -11.22 -12.08 1.90
C GLY A 12 -10.20 -11.66 2.95
N ILE A 13 -9.24 -12.56 3.23
CA ILE A 13 -8.19 -12.34 4.23
C ILE A 13 -7.33 -11.13 3.87
N LEU A 14 -6.98 -10.94 2.60
CA LEU A 14 -6.16 -9.79 2.19
C LEU A 14 -6.86 -8.45 2.48
N ALA A 15 -8.16 -8.34 2.19
CA ALA A 15 -8.92 -7.12 2.52
C ALA A 15 -8.96 -6.84 4.01
N ARG A 16 -9.07 -7.87 4.86
CA ARG A 16 -9.00 -7.75 6.32
C ARG A 16 -7.62 -7.28 6.80
N ARG A 17 -6.55 -7.87 6.26
CA ARG A 17 -5.16 -7.47 6.57
C ARG A 17 -4.89 -6.02 6.16
N VAL A 18 -5.33 -5.62 4.97
CA VAL A 18 -5.20 -4.22 4.50
C VAL A 18 -6.01 -3.26 5.36
N ALA A 19 -7.25 -3.63 5.70
CA ALA A 19 -8.07 -2.83 6.60
C ALA A 19 -7.44 -2.64 7.97
N PHE A 20 -6.85 -3.71 8.54
CA PHE A 20 -6.15 -3.66 9.82
C PHE A 20 -4.94 -2.70 9.78
N VAL A 21 -4.10 -2.77 8.74
CA VAL A 21 -2.97 -1.86 8.59
C VAL A 21 -3.45 -0.42 8.41
N LEU A 22 -4.43 -0.17 7.53
CA LEU A 22 -5.02 1.16 7.33
C LEU A 22 -5.62 1.74 8.62
N GLU A 23 -6.25 0.92 9.45
CA GLU A 23 -6.80 1.35 10.75
C GLU A 23 -5.71 1.75 11.75
N SER A 24 -4.54 1.12 11.66
CA SER A 24 -3.38 1.36 12.52
C SER A 24 -2.56 2.59 12.11
N LEU A 25 -2.73 3.11 10.90
CA LEU A 25 -2.00 4.29 10.44
C LEU A 25 -2.36 5.55 11.23
N PRO A 26 -1.41 6.48 11.43
CA PRO A 26 -1.70 7.81 11.97
C PRO A 26 -2.79 8.51 11.15
N ALA A 27 -3.71 9.23 11.82
CA ALA A 27 -4.85 9.87 11.16
C ALA A 27 -4.45 10.76 9.97
N ARG A 28 -3.33 11.50 10.09
CA ARG A 28 -2.78 12.33 9.00
C ARG A 28 -2.38 11.54 7.76
N VAL A 29 -1.80 10.34 7.95
CA VAL A 29 -1.34 9.49 6.84
C VAL A 29 -2.55 8.87 6.17
N ARG A 30 -3.50 8.36 6.98
CA ARG A 30 -4.74 7.82 6.48
C ARG A 30 -5.56 8.86 5.70
N GLY A 31 -5.61 10.11 6.17
CA GLY A 31 -6.24 11.22 5.45
C GLY A 31 -5.55 11.50 4.12
N ASP A 32 -4.23 11.71 4.11
CA ASP A 32 -3.47 11.98 2.87
C ASP A 32 -3.67 10.91 1.80
N LEU A 33 -3.77 9.63 2.19
CA LEU A 33 -4.00 8.54 1.26
C LEU A 33 -5.47 8.43 0.82
N LEU A 34 -6.42 8.39 1.77
CA LEU A 34 -7.82 8.08 1.43
C LEU A 34 -8.59 9.27 0.84
N ASP A 35 -8.16 10.49 1.13
CA ASP A 35 -8.74 11.71 0.55
C ASP A 35 -8.12 12.05 -0.81
N ASP A 36 -6.97 11.45 -1.16
CA ASP A 36 -6.37 11.61 -2.50
C ASP A 36 -7.14 10.74 -3.53
N PRO A 37 -7.86 11.36 -4.49
CA PRO A 37 -8.56 10.60 -5.51
C PRO A 37 -7.62 9.76 -6.37
N CYS A 38 -6.33 10.12 -6.48
CA CYS A 38 -5.32 9.39 -7.24
C CYS A 38 -4.71 8.20 -6.48
N PHE A 39 -5.08 7.99 -5.22
CA PHE A 39 -4.71 6.79 -4.46
C PHE A 39 -5.70 5.64 -4.73
N HIS A 40 -5.17 4.42 -4.89
CA HIS A 40 -5.99 3.24 -5.17
C HIS A 40 -5.28 1.95 -4.72
N LEU A 41 -6.07 0.97 -4.30
CA LEU A 41 -5.59 -0.38 -4.00
C LEU A 41 -5.92 -1.28 -5.20
N ALA A 42 -4.95 -2.04 -5.70
CA ALA A 42 -5.18 -3.03 -6.75
C ALA A 42 -4.65 -4.41 -6.34
N LEU A 43 -5.29 -5.46 -6.84
CA LEU A 43 -4.74 -6.81 -6.82
C LEU A 43 -3.83 -7.02 -8.02
N ASP A 44 -2.67 -7.62 -7.79
CA ASP A 44 -1.84 -8.16 -8.87
C ASP A 44 -2.62 -9.27 -9.58
N ASN A 45 -2.95 -9.03 -10.85
CA ASN A 45 -3.72 -9.94 -11.69
C ASN A 45 -2.86 -10.62 -12.76
N TYR A 46 -1.53 -10.64 -12.58
CA TYR A 46 -0.62 -11.25 -13.55
C TYR A 46 -1.07 -12.67 -13.93
N GLN A 47 -1.26 -12.88 -15.24
CA GLN A 47 -1.55 -14.17 -15.84
C GLN A 47 -0.40 -14.54 -16.80
N PRO A 48 0.27 -15.70 -16.62
CA PRO A 48 1.27 -16.19 -17.57
C PRO A 48 0.71 -16.22 -19.00
N GLY A 49 1.44 -15.64 -19.96
CA GLY A 49 1.01 -15.55 -21.37
C GLY A 49 0.03 -14.41 -21.70
N ARG A 50 -0.53 -13.72 -20.70
CA ARG A 50 -1.41 -12.54 -20.89
C ARG A 50 -0.87 -11.23 -20.29
N GLY A 51 0.10 -11.32 -19.37
CA GLY A 51 0.70 -10.16 -18.73
C GLY A 51 -0.09 -9.66 -17.51
N ARG A 52 0.14 -8.40 -17.12
CA ARG A 52 -0.52 -7.72 -16.00
C ARG A 52 -1.34 -6.53 -16.51
N SER A 53 -2.47 -6.24 -15.90
CA SER A 53 -3.25 -5.03 -16.18
C SER A 53 -3.58 -4.32 -14.88
N VAL A 54 -3.00 -3.15 -14.67
CA VAL A 54 -3.24 -2.33 -13.47
C VAL A 54 -3.99 -1.07 -13.90
N TRP A 55 -5.12 -0.80 -13.27
CA TRP A 55 -5.82 0.46 -13.44
C TRP A 55 -5.12 1.53 -12.59
N LEU A 56 -4.34 2.38 -13.25
CA LEU A 56 -3.77 3.57 -12.62
C LEU A 56 -4.70 4.75 -12.89
N ARG A 57 -5.01 5.53 -11.86
CA ARG A 57 -5.74 6.78 -12.08
C ARG A 57 -4.79 7.79 -12.74
N CYS A 58 -5.28 8.46 -13.77
CA CYS A 58 -4.47 9.45 -14.49
C CYS A 58 -4.01 10.54 -13.51
N PRO A 59 -2.72 10.92 -13.49
CA PRO A 59 -2.25 12.00 -12.64
C PRO A 59 -2.94 13.32 -13.04
N THR A 60 -3.40 14.08 -12.06
CA THR A 60 -3.80 15.49 -12.24
C THR A 60 -2.55 16.38 -12.35
N PRO A 61 -2.64 17.59 -12.93
CA PRO A 61 -1.52 18.52 -13.01
C PRO A 61 -0.89 18.87 -11.64
N GLU A 62 -1.67 18.75 -10.57
CA GLU A 62 -1.27 18.98 -9.18
C GLU A 62 -0.71 17.70 -8.51
N SER A 63 -0.99 16.52 -9.07
CA SER A 63 -0.51 15.24 -8.56
C SER A 63 0.82 14.87 -9.20
N ASN A 64 1.80 14.51 -8.37
CA ASN A 64 3.12 14.11 -8.84
C ASN A 64 3.16 12.60 -9.21
N GLY A 65 2.16 12.13 -9.97
CA GLY A 65 1.99 10.72 -10.35
C GLY A 65 0.82 10.00 -9.66
N SER A 66 0.54 8.77 -10.11
CA SER A 66 -0.41 7.85 -9.47
C SER A 66 0.18 7.30 -8.17
N ARG A 67 -0.63 7.18 -7.11
CA ARG A 67 -0.24 6.60 -5.81
C ARG A 67 -0.80 5.20 -5.59
N SER A 68 -1.15 4.49 -6.67
CA SER A 68 -1.72 3.15 -6.57
C SER A 68 -0.71 2.14 -6.02
N ILE A 69 -1.15 1.29 -5.09
CA ILE A 69 -0.38 0.13 -4.65
C ILE A 69 -0.99 -1.15 -5.26
N VAL A 70 -0.13 -2.09 -5.64
CA VAL A 70 -0.53 -3.36 -6.25
C VAL A 70 -0.09 -4.50 -5.35
N LEU A 71 -1.06 -5.19 -4.75
CA LEU A 71 -0.81 -6.23 -3.77
C LEU A 71 -0.95 -7.62 -4.39
N LYS A 72 0.00 -8.51 -4.10
CA LYS A 72 -0.06 -9.89 -4.55
C LYS A 72 -1.10 -10.68 -3.76
N PRO A 73 -1.98 -11.49 -4.40
CA PRO A 73 -2.94 -12.34 -3.70
C PRO A 73 -2.31 -13.25 -2.64
N ARG A 74 -1.06 -13.70 -2.88
CA ARG A 74 -0.29 -14.55 -1.95
C ARG A 74 -0.10 -13.93 -0.56
N LEU A 75 -0.22 -12.61 -0.42
CA LEU A 75 -0.18 -11.95 0.89
C LEU A 75 -1.35 -12.37 1.80
N ALA A 76 -2.39 -13.02 1.28
CA ALA A 76 -3.42 -13.66 2.09
C ALA A 76 -2.94 -14.95 2.78
N GLU A 77 -1.96 -15.63 2.19
CA GLU A 77 -1.46 -16.96 2.60
C GLU A 77 -0.14 -16.88 3.38
N CYS A 78 0.62 -15.79 3.20
CA CYS A 78 1.87 -15.59 3.92
C CYS A 78 1.67 -15.42 5.43
N ASP A 79 2.79 -15.54 6.17
CA ASP A 79 2.86 -15.13 7.57
C ASP A 79 2.22 -13.75 7.78
N GLU A 80 1.48 -13.62 8.87
CA GLU A 80 0.67 -12.44 9.12
C GLU A 80 1.53 -11.20 9.35
N ARG A 81 2.64 -11.32 10.10
CA ARG A 81 3.54 -10.19 10.38
C ARG A 81 4.23 -9.75 9.10
N PHE A 82 4.68 -10.69 8.29
CA PHE A 82 5.25 -10.40 6.98
C PHE A 82 4.24 -9.71 6.06
N ALA A 83 3.00 -10.21 5.98
CA ALA A 83 1.97 -9.60 5.14
C ALA A 83 1.63 -8.18 5.60
N HIS A 84 1.49 -7.94 6.90
CA HIS A 84 1.25 -6.61 7.44
C HIS A 84 2.41 -5.65 7.18
N TRP A 85 3.67 -6.11 7.34
CA TRP A 85 4.83 -5.31 6.97
C TRP A 85 4.82 -4.94 5.49
N VAL A 86 4.63 -5.89 4.57
CA VAL A 86 4.57 -5.58 3.13
C VAL A 86 3.48 -4.57 2.84
N ILE A 87 2.27 -4.75 3.38
CA ILE A 87 1.17 -3.80 3.17
C ILE A 87 1.53 -2.40 3.69
N ALA A 88 2.11 -2.30 4.90
CA ALA A 88 2.54 -1.04 5.48
C ALA A 88 3.65 -0.38 4.66
N HIS A 89 4.62 -1.17 4.18
CA HIS A 89 5.72 -0.71 3.35
C HIS A 89 5.20 -0.11 2.01
N GLU A 90 4.29 -0.80 1.32
CA GLU A 90 3.69 -0.26 0.09
C GLU A 90 2.88 1.02 0.34
N LEU A 91 2.16 1.11 1.47
CA LEU A 91 1.46 2.33 1.87
C LEU A 91 2.43 3.48 2.20
N ALA A 92 3.61 3.17 2.74
CA ALA A 92 4.67 4.15 2.97
C ALA A 92 5.22 4.70 1.65
N HIS A 93 5.47 3.85 0.66
CA HIS A 93 5.81 4.29 -0.70
C HIS A 93 4.75 5.23 -1.27
N ALA A 94 3.46 4.88 -1.15
CA ALA A 94 2.37 5.74 -1.61
C ALA A 94 2.37 7.12 -0.90
N PHE A 95 2.52 7.14 0.42
CA PHE A 95 2.55 8.39 1.21
C PHE A 95 3.76 9.26 0.86
N LEU A 96 4.93 8.65 0.71
CA LEU A 96 6.18 9.30 0.32
C LEU A 96 6.23 9.63 -1.19
N ARG A 97 5.22 9.22 -1.97
CA ARG A 97 5.17 9.39 -3.43
C ARG A 97 6.38 8.74 -4.13
N ASN A 98 6.78 7.55 -3.67
CA ASN A 98 7.94 6.77 -4.12
C ASN A 98 9.28 7.53 -4.01
N ARG A 99 9.40 8.42 -3.03
CA ARG A 99 10.63 9.17 -2.75
C ARG A 99 11.22 8.74 -1.41
N GLY A 100 12.52 8.95 -1.25
CA GLY A 100 13.14 8.93 0.08
C GLY A 100 12.71 10.12 0.94
N SER A 101 13.18 10.13 2.18
CA SER A 101 13.10 11.26 3.11
C SER A 101 14.46 11.95 3.23
N ALA A 102 14.51 13.08 3.95
CA ALA A 102 15.77 13.77 4.23
C ALA A 102 16.76 12.89 5.03
N GLU A 103 16.25 12.06 5.94
CA GLU A 103 17.05 11.15 6.77
C GLU A 103 17.38 9.85 6.04
N GLN A 104 16.52 9.43 5.10
CA GLN A 104 16.65 8.19 4.34
C GLN A 104 16.41 8.47 2.85
N PRO A 105 17.47 8.84 2.09
CA PRO A 105 17.33 9.22 0.69
C PRO A 105 16.88 8.07 -0.20
N ASP A 106 17.18 6.84 0.19
CA ASP A 106 16.72 5.63 -0.48
C ASP A 106 15.23 5.38 -0.19
N PRO A 107 14.37 5.29 -1.23
CA PRO A 107 12.93 5.10 -1.04
C PRO A 107 12.57 3.82 -0.28
N GLU A 108 13.30 2.72 -0.51
CA GLU A 108 13.01 1.43 0.13
C GLU A 108 13.31 1.49 1.62
N HIS A 109 14.45 2.07 2.00
CA HIS A 109 14.77 2.31 3.40
C HIS A 109 13.77 3.25 4.05
N ALA A 110 13.43 4.37 3.38
CA ALA A 110 12.45 5.33 3.90
C ALA A 110 11.08 4.69 4.15
N ALA A 111 10.62 3.82 3.25
CA ALA A 111 9.40 3.06 3.40
C ALA A 111 9.48 2.08 4.58
N ASP A 112 10.58 1.33 4.71
CA ASP A 112 10.80 0.40 5.83
C ASP A 112 10.80 1.11 7.19
N HIS A 113 11.50 2.24 7.31
CA HIS A 113 11.52 3.01 8.55
C HIS A 113 10.16 3.62 8.88
N LEU A 114 9.45 4.12 7.88
CA LEU A 114 8.13 4.69 8.09
C LEU A 114 7.11 3.61 8.49
N ALA A 115 7.15 2.44 7.86
CA ALA A 115 6.34 1.28 8.24
C ALA A 115 6.66 0.81 9.67
N ALA A 116 7.94 0.77 10.06
CA ALA A 116 8.35 0.49 11.43
C ALA A 116 7.79 1.53 12.42
N GLY A 117 7.82 2.82 12.06
CA GLY A 117 7.20 3.89 12.84
C GLY A 117 5.67 3.79 12.97
N TRP A 118 5.02 3.00 12.11
CA TRP A 118 3.59 2.66 12.20
C TRP A 118 3.32 1.37 12.98
N GLY A 119 4.36 0.72 13.52
CA GLY A 119 4.26 -0.53 14.27
C GLY A 119 4.43 -1.79 13.43
N PHE A 120 4.87 -1.67 12.18
CA PHE A 120 5.08 -2.80 11.26
C PHE A 120 6.56 -2.88 10.83
N PRO A 121 7.49 -3.21 11.75
CA PRO A 121 8.89 -3.36 11.39
C PRO A 121 9.07 -4.56 10.45
N ARG A 122 10.10 -4.50 9.60
CA ARG A 122 10.48 -5.60 8.73
C ARG A 122 10.79 -6.85 9.58
N PRO A 123 10.16 -8.00 9.31
CA PRO A 123 10.46 -9.23 10.03
C PRO A 123 11.88 -9.74 9.68
N HIS A 124 12.52 -10.36 10.67
CA HIS A 124 13.85 -10.98 10.57
C HIS A 124 13.74 -12.48 10.40
#